data_AF-A0AAW1LCJ2-F1
#
_entry.id   AF-A0AAW1LCJ2-F1
#
_cell.length_a   1.000
_cell.length_b   1.000
_cell.length_c   1.000
_cell.angle_alpha   90.00
_cell.angle_beta   90.00
_cell.angle_gamma   90.00
#
_symmetry.space_group_name_H-M   'P 1'
#
loop_
_entity.id
_entity.type
_entity.pdbx_description
1 polymer ?
#
loop_
_entity_poly.entity_id
_entity_poly.type
_entity_poly.pdbx_seq_one_letter_code
_entity_poly.pdbx_strand_id
1 'polypeptide(L)'
;MKVVIKGNPWAFLNQGIVREEKWTPSEDQTILNMAKKSSNPWREMSSKLGRSPSACLGRYEELVKENCSERVALKRRTSPKPIEESGFKRSKVVDKIEVCLSSFEQALQHLREEVYATIQPLSQANLSLEQQIKERDECIQNLQKMLDNIQSQLQASKEKKRQASIVELTDKHQKCLESLEMQLGEAMSEQNTAAETISSLRDINTDKDSKQQRQEEQQGS
;
A
#
# COMPACT_ATOMS: atom_id res chain seq x y z
N MET A 1 4.76 -48.63 -8.75
CA MET A 1 5.99 -47.92 -9.15
C MET A 1 5.86 -46.47 -8.72
N LYS A 2 6.71 -46.00 -7.80
CA LYS A 2 6.67 -44.60 -7.31
C LYS A 2 7.42 -43.71 -8.31
N VAL A 3 6.70 -42.81 -8.98
CA VAL A 3 7.32 -41.79 -9.84
C VAL A 3 7.88 -40.71 -8.92
N VAL A 4 9.20 -40.70 -8.76
CA VAL A 4 9.92 -39.66 -8.02
C VAL A 4 10.10 -38.46 -8.96
N ILE A 5 9.31 -37.41 -8.76
CA ILE A 5 9.51 -36.13 -9.44
C ILE A 5 10.69 -35.44 -8.76
N LYS A 6 11.91 -35.66 -9.27
CA LYS A 6 13.08 -34.84 -8.95
C LYS A 6 13.03 -33.58 -9.80
N GLY A 7 12.36 -32.55 -9.32
CA GLY A 7 12.35 -31.23 -9.94
C GLY A 7 11.91 -30.18 -8.92
N ASN A 8 12.80 -29.24 -8.61
CA ASN A 8 12.50 -28.13 -7.71
C ASN A 8 11.41 -27.24 -8.35
N PRO A 9 10.22 -27.06 -7.74
CA PRO A 9 9.10 -26.33 -8.33
C PRO A 9 9.37 -24.84 -8.58
N TRP A 10 10.45 -24.31 -8.00
CA TRP A 10 10.79 -22.89 -8.06
C TRP A 10 11.80 -22.53 -9.17
N ALA A 11 12.18 -23.49 -10.02
CA ALA A 11 13.18 -23.30 -11.08
C ALA A 11 12.80 -22.25 -12.14
N PHE A 12 11.54 -21.83 -12.22
CA PHE A 12 11.07 -20.85 -13.21
C PHE A 12 11.27 -19.38 -12.79
N LEU A 13 11.55 -19.08 -11.52
CA LEU A 13 11.66 -17.68 -11.05
C LEU A 13 13.05 -17.06 -11.19
N ASN A 14 14.02 -17.77 -11.76
CA ASN A 14 15.40 -17.30 -11.85
C ASN A 14 15.93 -17.34 -13.28
N GLN A 15 15.16 -16.81 -14.24
CA GLN A 15 15.70 -16.42 -15.55
C GLN A 15 16.49 -15.13 -15.39
N GLY A 16 17.70 -15.26 -14.85
CA GLY A 16 18.70 -14.22 -14.72
C GLY A 16 20.06 -14.88 -14.61
N ILE A 17 20.77 -14.93 -15.73
CA ILE A 17 22.14 -15.39 -15.98
C ILE A 17 22.92 -15.64 -14.67
N VAL A 18 23.01 -16.90 -14.24
CA VAL A 18 23.94 -17.31 -13.17
C VAL A 18 25.29 -17.54 -13.83
N ARG A 19 26.26 -16.66 -13.58
CA ARG A 19 27.66 -16.95 -13.94
C ARG A 19 28.16 -18.09 -13.05
N GLU A 20 28.73 -19.14 -13.64
CA GLU A 20 29.42 -20.23 -12.92
C GLU A 20 30.93 -19.98 -12.76
N GLU A 21 31.41 -18.78 -13.10
CA GLU A 21 32.83 -18.42 -12.98
C GLU A 21 33.32 -18.44 -11.52
N LYS A 22 34.61 -18.73 -11.31
CA LYS A 22 35.23 -18.67 -9.97
C LYS A 22 35.18 -17.25 -9.41
N TRP A 23 34.94 -17.12 -8.11
CA TRP A 23 34.96 -15.82 -7.42
C TRP A 23 36.31 -15.13 -7.59
N THR A 24 36.27 -13.85 -7.95
CA THR A 24 37.45 -13.01 -8.08
C THR A 24 37.69 -12.19 -6.81
N PRO A 25 38.96 -11.81 -6.52
CA PRO A 25 39.26 -10.98 -5.34
C PRO A 25 38.52 -9.63 -5.32
N SER A 26 38.19 -9.09 -6.49
CA SER A 26 37.41 -7.84 -6.61
C SER A 26 35.94 -8.03 -6.21
N GLU A 27 35.36 -9.21 -6.48
CA GLU A 27 34.01 -9.55 -6.05
C GLU A 27 33.98 -9.78 -4.53
N ASP A 28 34.99 -10.47 -3.99
CA ASP A 28 35.13 -10.70 -2.54
C ASP A 28 35.21 -9.38 -1.76
N GLN A 29 35.99 -8.40 -2.26
CA GLN A 29 36.09 -7.08 -1.63
C GLN A 29 34.75 -6.33 -1.66
N THR A 30 34.02 -6.46 -2.77
CA THR A 30 32.68 -5.89 -2.94
C THR A 30 31.68 -6.49 -1.94
N ILE A 31 31.73 -7.81 -1.75
CA ILE A 31 30.91 -8.54 -0.77
C ILE A 31 31.23 -8.06 0.65
N LEU A 32 32.50 -7.98 1.04
CA LEU A 32 32.91 -7.54 2.38
C LEU A 32 32.53 -6.08 2.65
N ASN A 33 32.65 -5.20 1.67
CA ASN A 33 32.36 -3.78 1.82
C ASN A 33 30.86 -3.49 1.94
N MET A 34 30.01 -4.16 1.15
CA MET A 34 28.55 -3.96 1.21
C MET A 34 27.94 -4.62 2.46
N ALA A 35 28.48 -5.76 2.92
CA ALA A 35 28.06 -6.41 4.16
C ALA A 35 28.29 -5.55 5.40
N LYS A 36 29.33 -4.72 5.41
CA LYS A 36 29.60 -3.78 6.50
C LYS A 36 28.65 -2.58 6.55
N LYS A 37 28.01 -2.22 5.43
CA LYS A 37 27.26 -0.97 5.28
C LYS A 37 25.74 -1.12 5.38
N SER A 38 25.20 -2.33 5.23
CA SER A 38 23.75 -2.54 5.18
C SER A 38 23.32 -3.83 5.90
N SER A 39 22.10 -3.81 6.47
CA SER A 39 21.52 -4.90 7.25
C SER A 39 21.06 -6.10 6.39
N ASN A 40 20.80 -5.89 5.09
CA ASN A 40 20.43 -6.96 4.15
C ASN A 40 20.93 -6.69 2.72
N PRO A 41 22.24 -6.82 2.46
CA PRO A 41 22.84 -6.42 1.19
C PRO A 41 22.61 -7.40 0.03
N TRP A 42 22.15 -8.63 0.31
CA TRP A 42 22.32 -9.76 -0.62
C TRP A 42 21.58 -9.59 -1.94
N ARG A 43 20.40 -8.95 -1.91
CA ARG A 43 19.61 -8.64 -3.12
C ARG A 43 20.21 -7.52 -3.97
N GLU A 44 20.89 -6.57 -3.35
CA GLU A 44 21.56 -5.49 -4.09
C GLU A 44 22.90 -5.97 -4.65
N MET A 45 23.63 -6.74 -3.84
CA MET A 45 24.86 -7.42 -4.24
C MET A 45 24.62 -8.36 -5.43
N SER A 46 23.54 -9.14 -5.43
CA SER A 46 23.21 -10.03 -6.53
C SER A 46 23.07 -9.28 -7.85
N SER A 47 22.43 -8.10 -7.83
CA SER A 47 22.24 -7.28 -9.02
C SER A 47 23.56 -6.69 -9.52
N LYS A 48 24.46 -6.30 -8.63
CA LYS A 48 25.79 -5.76 -8.98
C LYS A 48 26.77 -6.82 -9.47
N LEU A 49 26.71 -8.02 -8.90
CA LEU A 49 27.66 -9.11 -9.18
C LEU A 49 27.14 -10.08 -10.25
N GLY A 50 25.86 -10.01 -10.63
CA GLY A 50 25.24 -10.96 -11.55
C GLY A 50 25.24 -12.39 -11.01
N ARG A 51 25.07 -12.56 -9.70
CA ARG A 51 25.04 -13.84 -8.98
C ARG A 51 23.76 -13.94 -8.17
N SER A 52 23.36 -15.14 -7.76
CA SER A 52 22.19 -15.26 -6.88
C SER A 52 22.49 -14.66 -5.48
N PRO A 53 21.47 -14.12 -4.79
CA PRO A 53 21.63 -13.64 -3.42
C PRO A 53 22.20 -14.71 -2.47
N SER A 54 21.82 -15.97 -2.68
CA SER A 54 22.32 -17.12 -1.92
C SER A 54 23.80 -17.41 -2.15
N ALA A 55 24.31 -17.21 -3.36
CA ALA A 55 25.72 -17.39 -3.68
C ALA A 55 26.58 -16.30 -3.01
N CYS A 56 26.12 -15.04 -3.02
CA CYS A 56 26.79 -13.94 -2.33
C CYS A 56 26.87 -14.16 -0.81
N LEU A 57 25.79 -14.66 -0.21
CA LEU A 57 25.76 -15.00 1.23
C LEU A 57 26.73 -16.14 1.56
N GLY A 58 26.70 -17.24 0.79
CA GLY A 58 27.61 -18.37 1.01
C GLY A 58 29.08 -17.97 0.89
N ARG A 59 29.42 -17.13 -0.09
CA ARG A 59 30.79 -16.62 -0.26
C ARG A 59 31.22 -15.71 0.88
N TYR A 60 30.34 -14.86 1.38
CA TYR A 60 30.64 -14.02 2.55
C TYR A 60 30.97 -14.86 3.78
N GLU A 61 30.19 -15.91 4.06
CA GLU A 61 30.44 -16.80 5.20
C GLU A 61 31.79 -17.50 5.12
N GLU A 62 32.22 -17.91 3.92
CA GLU A 62 33.56 -18.46 3.68
C GLU A 62 34.64 -17.43 3.99
N LEU A 63 34.53 -16.21 3.45
CA LEU A 63 35.48 -15.12 3.70
C LEU A 63 35.59 -14.77 5.19
N VAL A 64 34.47 -14.81 5.93
CA VAL A 64 34.48 -14.59 7.39
C VAL A 64 35.17 -15.74 8.13
N LYS A 65 34.95 -17.00 7.72
CA LYS A 65 35.62 -18.17 8.33
C LYS A 65 37.12 -18.13 8.10
N GLU A 66 37.57 -17.83 6.89
CA GLU A 66 38.99 -17.69 6.53
C GLU A 66 39.65 -16.60 7.39
N ASN A 67 39.04 -15.41 7.47
CA ASN A 67 39.56 -14.28 8.24
C ASN A 67 39.59 -14.56 9.77
N CYS A 68 38.63 -15.34 10.28
CA CYS A 68 38.63 -15.80 11.67
C CYS A 68 39.78 -16.77 11.93
N SER A 69 40.04 -17.69 11.00
CA SER A 69 41.13 -18.66 11.10
C SER A 69 42.53 -18.00 11.01
N GLU A 70 42.69 -16.99 10.16
CA GLU A 70 43.90 -16.20 9.98
C GLU A 70 44.27 -15.42 11.27
N ARG A 71 43.27 -14.79 11.90
CA ARG A 71 43.45 -14.07 13.18
C ARG A 71 43.87 -15.00 14.32
N VAL A 72 43.33 -16.23 14.34
CA VAL A 72 43.72 -17.25 15.33
C VAL A 72 45.14 -17.76 15.06
N ALA A 73 45.53 -17.92 13.80
CA ALA A 73 46.89 -18.31 13.42
C ALA A 73 47.94 -17.24 13.74
N LEU A 74 47.62 -15.96 13.52
CA LEU A 74 48.51 -14.85 13.88
C LEU A 74 48.74 -14.75 15.39
N LYS A 75 47.69 -14.98 16.19
CA LYS A 75 47.76 -15.02 17.67
C LYS A 75 48.67 -16.13 18.20
N ARG A 76 48.79 -17.25 17.47
CA ARG A 76 49.73 -18.35 17.80
C ARG A 76 51.17 -18.05 17.38
N ARG A 77 51.38 -17.18 16.40
CA ARG A 77 52.72 -16.77 15.94
C ARG A 77 53.36 -15.68 16.80
N THR A 78 52.57 -14.93 17.57
CA THR A 78 53.04 -13.85 18.44
C THR A 78 53.17 -14.23 19.91
N SER A 79 53.09 -15.53 20.26
CA SER A 79 53.48 -15.96 21.61
C SER A 79 54.98 -15.72 21.78
N PRO A 80 55.42 -14.85 22.72
CA PRO A 80 56.85 -14.62 22.93
C PRO A 80 57.47 -15.93 23.40
N LYS A 81 58.48 -16.44 22.68
CA LYS A 81 59.34 -17.50 23.24
C LYS A 81 60.04 -16.92 24.48
N PRO A 82 60.22 -17.70 25.56
CA PRO A 82 61.02 -17.26 26.70
C PRO A 82 62.42 -16.92 26.19
N ILE A 83 62.79 -15.64 26.24
CA ILE A 83 64.16 -15.19 25.95
C ILE A 83 64.92 -15.34 27.26
N GLU A 84 65.93 -16.21 27.27
CA GLU A 84 66.86 -16.32 28.39
C GLU A 84 67.49 -14.95 28.67
N GLU A 85 67.35 -14.48 29.91
CA GLU A 85 67.76 -13.16 30.36
C GLU A 85 69.30 -13.02 30.37
N SER A 86 69.88 -12.68 29.22
CA SER A 86 71.18 -12.02 29.18
C SER A 86 70.96 -10.52 29.43
N GLY A 87 71.65 -9.96 30.42
CA GLY A 87 71.46 -8.59 30.96
C GLY A 87 71.39 -7.47 29.92
N PHE A 88 70.20 -7.26 29.37
CA PHE A 88 69.88 -6.17 28.44
C PHE A 88 69.66 -4.90 29.25
N LYS A 89 70.62 -3.96 29.17
CA LYS A 89 70.46 -2.65 29.81
C LYS A 89 69.38 -1.87 29.09
N ARG A 90 68.22 -1.72 29.74
CA ARG A 90 67.08 -0.91 29.28
C ARG A 90 67.58 0.48 28.87
N SER A 91 67.25 0.89 27.65
CA SER A 91 67.68 2.18 27.10
C SER A 91 66.80 3.30 27.65
N LYS A 92 67.42 4.42 28.05
CA LYS A 92 66.70 5.64 28.53
C LYS A 92 65.69 6.18 27.52
N VAL A 93 65.85 5.87 26.23
CA VAL A 93 64.91 6.23 25.17
C VAL A 93 63.60 5.44 25.31
N VAL A 94 63.69 4.17 25.71
CA VAL A 94 62.52 3.30 25.93
C VAL A 94 61.68 3.82 27.09
N ASP A 95 62.31 4.31 28.16
CA ASP A 95 61.59 4.88 29.32
C ASP A 95 60.82 6.16 28.94
N LYS A 96 61.44 7.03 28.13
CA LYS A 96 60.77 8.24 27.63
C LYS A 96 59.57 7.89 26.73
N ILE A 97 59.73 6.90 25.86
CA ILE A 97 58.65 6.42 25.00
C ILE A 97 57.51 5.87 25.84
N GLU A 98 57.79 5.06 26.87
CA GLU A 98 56.75 4.49 27.75
C GLU A 98 55.96 5.56 28.50
N VAL A 99 56.63 6.60 29.02
CA VAL A 99 55.95 7.74 29.65
C VAL A 99 55.09 8.51 28.64
N CYS A 100 55.61 8.76 27.43
CA CYS A 100 54.84 9.43 26.37
C CYS A 100 53.63 8.61 25.91
N LEU A 101 53.79 7.30 25.77
CA LEU A 101 52.70 6.39 25.42
C LEU A 101 51.63 6.37 26.50
N SER A 102 52.03 6.32 27.78
CA SER A 102 51.09 6.37 28.91
C SER A 102 50.28 7.69 28.91
N SER A 103 50.93 8.82 28.64
CA SER A 103 50.26 10.11 28.54
C SER A 103 49.31 10.19 27.33
N PHE A 104 49.71 9.61 26.19
CA PHE A 104 48.86 9.54 25.01
C PHE A 104 47.64 8.63 25.22
N GLU A 105 47.83 7.48 25.88
CA GLU A 105 46.76 6.56 26.26
C GLU A 105 45.73 7.23 27.19
N GLN A 106 46.19 8.01 28.17
CA GLN A 106 45.31 8.82 29.02
C GLN A 106 44.51 9.85 28.22
N ALA A 107 45.17 10.57 27.29
CA ALA A 107 44.48 11.54 26.43
C ALA A 107 43.41 10.88 25.54
N LEU A 108 43.71 9.69 24.99
CA LEU A 108 42.74 8.91 24.22
C LEU A 108 41.57 8.42 25.09
N GLN A 109 41.83 8.07 26.34
CA GLN A 109 40.78 7.65 27.27
C GLN A 109 39.85 8.83 27.63
N HIS A 110 40.40 10.01 27.88
CA HIS A 110 39.60 11.21 28.10
C HIS A 110 38.74 11.59 26.89
N LEU A 111 39.34 11.60 25.70
CA LEU A 111 38.58 11.90 24.47
C LEU A 111 37.47 10.88 24.24
N ARG A 112 37.72 9.60 24.55
CA ARG A 112 36.71 8.54 24.48
C ARG A 112 35.55 8.83 25.44
N GLU A 113 35.85 9.16 26.69
CA GLU A 113 34.84 9.49 27.71
C GLU A 113 34.01 10.72 27.32
N GLU A 114 34.65 11.75 26.78
CA GLU A 114 33.99 12.97 26.30
C GLU A 114 33.03 12.69 25.13
N VAL A 115 33.46 11.85 24.18
CA VAL A 115 32.61 11.39 23.08
C VAL A 115 31.41 10.59 23.59
N TYR A 116 31.61 9.68 24.55
CA TYR A 116 30.51 8.93 25.16
C TYR A 116 29.53 9.83 25.92
N ALA A 117 30.05 10.79 26.70
CA ALA A 117 29.24 11.74 27.45
C ALA A 117 28.38 12.61 26.53
N THR A 118 28.86 12.91 25.32
CA THR A 118 28.10 13.67 24.32
C THR A 118 27.08 12.81 23.60
N ILE A 119 27.45 11.59 23.20
CA ILE A 119 26.58 10.71 22.40
C ILE A 119 25.41 10.16 23.23
N GLN A 120 25.63 9.83 24.50
CA GLN A 120 24.63 9.18 25.34
C GLN A 120 23.32 9.99 25.51
N PRO A 121 23.32 11.28 25.89
CA PRO A 121 22.09 12.06 26.00
C PRO A 121 21.41 12.27 24.65
N LEU A 122 22.17 12.45 23.57
CA LEU A 122 21.61 12.56 22.21
C LEU A 122 20.91 11.27 21.79
N SER A 123 21.51 10.11 22.09
CA SER A 123 20.90 8.81 21.83
C SER A 123 19.60 8.62 22.62
N GLN A 124 19.56 9.06 23.88
CA GLN A 124 18.35 8.99 24.70
C GLN A 124 17.26 9.94 24.21
N ALA A 125 17.63 11.16 23.83
CA ALA A 125 16.70 12.12 23.26
C ALA A 125 16.09 11.61 21.94
N ASN A 126 16.90 11.00 21.07
CA ASN A 126 16.41 10.39 19.83
C ASN A 126 15.40 9.27 20.10
N LEU A 127 15.68 8.36 21.05
CA LEU A 127 14.73 7.29 21.42
C LEU A 127 13.40 7.88 21.94
N SER A 128 13.46 8.93 22.76
CA SER A 128 12.27 9.62 23.27
C SER A 128 11.46 10.28 22.14
N LEU A 129 12.13 10.93 21.19
CA LEU A 129 11.48 11.54 20.03
C LEU A 129 10.86 10.49 19.11
N GLU A 130 11.56 9.38 18.85
CA GLU A 130 11.03 8.26 18.07
C GLU A 130 9.75 7.68 18.71
N GLN A 131 9.74 7.54 20.04
CA GLN A 131 8.55 7.09 20.75
C GLN A 131 7.39 8.10 20.63
N GLN A 132 7.66 9.39 20.81
CA GLN A 132 6.63 10.43 20.66
C GLN A 132 6.07 10.49 19.24
N ILE A 133 6.92 10.34 18.21
CA ILE A 133 6.46 10.28 16.82
C ILE A 133 5.50 9.11 16.63
N LYS A 134 5.86 7.92 17.13
CA LYS A 134 4.99 6.74 17.05
C LYS A 134 3.64 6.95 17.74
N GLU A 135 3.63 7.51 18.95
CA GLU A 135 2.39 7.81 19.68
C GLU A 135 1.53 8.84 18.93
N ARG A 136 2.16 9.86 18.32
CA ARG A 136 1.46 10.84 17.49
C ARG A 136 0.89 10.22 16.22
N ASP A 137 1.60 9.32 15.57
CA ASP A 137 1.11 8.61 14.37
C ASP A 137 -0.12 7.76 14.69
N GLU A 138 -0.11 7.05 15.83
CA GLU A 138 -1.28 6.29 16.32
C GLU A 138 -2.48 7.22 16.60
N CYS A 139 -2.23 8.39 17.20
CA CYS A 139 -3.27 9.40 17.44
C CYS A 139 -3.86 9.94 16.13
N ILE A 140 -3.01 10.28 15.15
CA ILE A 140 -3.43 10.77 13.83
C ILE A 140 -4.31 9.72 13.12
N GLN A 141 -3.92 8.44 13.14
CA GLN A 141 -4.71 7.37 12.55
C GLN A 141 -6.09 7.23 13.18
N ASN A 142 -6.19 7.37 14.51
CA ASN A 142 -7.48 7.31 15.20
C ASN A 142 -8.38 8.50 14.84
N LEU A 143 -7.81 9.70 14.73
CA LEU A 143 -8.54 10.89 14.30
C LEU A 143 -9.01 10.78 12.85
N GLN A 144 -8.19 10.22 11.95
CA GLN A 144 -8.58 9.94 10.57
C GLN A 144 -9.78 8.99 10.48
N LYS A 145 -9.73 7.87 11.22
CA LYS A 145 -10.87 6.93 11.28
C LYS A 145 -12.16 7.60 11.78
N MET A 146 -12.05 8.49 12.77
CA MET A 146 -13.20 9.23 13.28
C MET A 146 -13.76 10.21 12.23
N LEU A 147 -12.90 10.92 11.52
CA LEU A 147 -13.31 11.81 10.43
C LEU A 147 -14.02 11.04 9.32
N ASP A 148 -13.47 9.91 8.89
CA ASP A 148 -14.07 9.06 7.86
C ASP A 148 -15.47 8.56 8.27
N ASN A 149 -15.62 8.16 9.55
CA ASN A 149 -16.91 7.75 10.09
C ASN A 149 -17.93 8.91 10.07
N ILE A 150 -17.54 10.10 10.55
CA ILE A 150 -18.43 11.28 10.56
C ILE A 150 -18.82 11.68 9.14
N GLN A 151 -17.87 11.67 8.20
CA GLN A 151 -18.14 11.96 6.80
C GLN A 151 -19.11 10.95 6.19
N SER A 152 -18.92 9.65 6.47
CA SER A 152 -19.82 8.60 6.00
C SER A 152 -21.24 8.77 6.54
N GLN A 153 -21.39 9.08 7.84
CA GLN A 153 -22.69 9.36 8.45
C GLN A 153 -23.36 10.60 7.84
N LEU A 154 -22.58 11.65 7.57
CA LEU A 154 -23.10 12.87 6.95
C LEU A 154 -23.62 12.60 5.53
N GLN A 155 -22.88 11.83 4.72
CA GLN A 155 -23.32 11.45 3.37
C GLN A 155 -24.58 10.59 3.41
N ALA A 156 -24.63 9.59 4.30
CA ALA A 156 -25.82 8.76 4.47
C ALA A 156 -27.06 9.59 4.86
N SER A 157 -26.91 10.59 5.73
CA SER A 157 -27.99 11.50 6.13
C SER A 157 -28.48 12.38 4.97
N LYS A 158 -27.55 12.94 4.19
CA LYS A 158 -27.88 13.73 2.99
C LYS A 158 -28.63 12.89 1.96
N GLU A 159 -28.14 11.67 1.70
CA GLU A 159 -28.75 10.77 0.74
C GLU A 159 -30.14 10.32 1.19
N LYS A 160 -30.32 10.01 2.48
CA LYS A 160 -31.64 9.67 3.04
C LYS A 160 -32.65 10.81 2.85
N LYS A 161 -32.24 12.07 3.08
CA LYS A 161 -33.11 13.24 2.85
C LYS A 161 -33.45 13.42 1.37
N ARG A 162 -32.46 13.28 0.47
CA ARG A 162 -32.67 13.33 -0.98
C ARG A 162 -33.66 12.27 -1.43
N GLN A 163 -33.48 11.03 -0.96
CA GLN A 163 -34.36 9.91 -1.31
C GLN A 163 -35.79 10.12 -0.80
N ALA A 164 -35.96 10.64 0.42
CA ALA A 164 -37.29 10.96 0.95
C ALA A 164 -38.02 12.02 0.09
N SER A 165 -37.32 13.07 -0.33
CA SER A 165 -37.89 14.11 -1.20
C SER A 165 -38.26 13.57 -2.58
N ILE A 166 -37.45 12.68 -3.16
CA ILE A 166 -37.75 12.03 -4.44
C ILE A 166 -39.00 11.15 -4.32
N VAL A 167 -39.11 10.36 -3.25
CA VAL A 167 -40.29 9.51 -3.02
C VAL A 167 -41.54 10.38 -2.87
N GLU A 168 -41.47 11.47 -2.11
CA GLU A 168 -42.61 12.39 -1.94
C GLU A 168 -43.05 13.04 -3.26
N LEU A 169 -42.10 13.53 -4.07
CA LEU A 169 -42.41 14.09 -5.38
C LEU A 169 -42.98 13.04 -6.34
N THR A 170 -42.46 11.81 -6.28
CA THR A 170 -42.95 10.70 -7.10
C THR A 170 -44.39 10.35 -6.74
N ASP A 171 -44.72 10.27 -5.45
CA ASP A 171 -46.09 10.03 -4.97
C ASP A 171 -47.06 11.14 -5.40
N LYS A 172 -46.64 12.41 -5.34
CA LYS A 172 -47.42 13.55 -5.84
C LYS A 172 -47.66 13.46 -7.35
N HIS A 173 -46.63 13.15 -8.13
CA HIS A 173 -46.79 12.96 -9.58
C HIS A 173 -47.70 11.79 -9.91
N GLN A 174 -47.57 10.67 -9.20
CA GLN A 174 -48.40 9.48 -9.38
C GLN A 174 -49.89 9.80 -9.16
N LYS A 175 -50.24 10.50 -8.07
CA LYS A 175 -51.61 10.94 -7.79
C LYS A 175 -52.17 11.89 -8.85
N CYS A 176 -51.34 12.78 -9.38
CA CYS A 176 -51.74 13.69 -10.46
C CYS A 176 -52.07 12.91 -11.74
N LEU A 177 -51.25 11.93 -12.11
CA LEU A 177 -51.51 11.05 -13.25
C LEU A 177 -52.82 10.29 -13.09
N GLU A 178 -53.04 9.65 -11.94
CA GLU A 178 -54.28 8.92 -11.65
C GLU A 178 -55.52 9.83 -11.76
N SER A 179 -55.43 11.07 -11.26
CA SER A 179 -56.51 12.05 -11.39
C SER A 179 -56.78 12.45 -12.84
N LEU A 180 -55.74 12.64 -13.65
CA LEU A 180 -55.88 12.99 -15.07
C LEU A 180 -56.42 11.81 -15.89
N GLU A 181 -55.98 10.59 -15.59
CA GLU A 181 -56.49 9.36 -16.19
C GLU A 181 -57.99 9.18 -15.90
N MET A 182 -58.42 9.47 -14.67
CA MET A 182 -59.84 9.44 -14.28
C MET A 182 -60.65 10.49 -15.06
N GLN A 183 -60.20 11.75 -15.10
CA GLN A 183 -60.88 12.82 -15.87
C GLN A 183 -60.98 12.49 -17.36
N LEU A 184 -59.92 11.89 -17.94
CA LEU A 184 -59.94 11.45 -19.32
C LEU A 184 -60.95 10.32 -19.53
N GLY A 185 -61.06 9.38 -18.59
CA GLY A 185 -62.07 8.32 -18.62
C GLY A 185 -63.50 8.87 -18.57
N GLU A 186 -63.78 9.84 -17.71
CA GLU A 186 -65.08 10.53 -17.62
C GLU A 186 -65.42 11.25 -18.93
N ALA A 187 -64.49 12.05 -19.46
CA ALA A 187 -64.68 12.78 -20.72
C ALA A 187 -64.92 11.83 -21.91
N MET A 188 -64.20 10.70 -21.97
CA MET A 188 -64.42 9.68 -22.99
C MET A 188 -65.81 9.03 -22.88
N SER A 189 -66.30 8.81 -21.65
CA SER A 189 -67.66 8.30 -21.42
C SER A 189 -68.73 9.29 -21.87
N GLU A 190 -68.59 10.57 -21.53
CA GLU A 190 -69.48 11.64 -21.99
C GLU A 190 -69.46 11.79 -23.52
N GLN A 191 -68.29 11.65 -24.14
CA GLN A 191 -68.17 11.67 -25.60
C GLN A 191 -68.94 10.51 -26.25
N ASN A 192 -68.88 9.31 -25.66
CA ASN A 192 -69.62 8.14 -26.17
C ASN A 192 -71.15 8.34 -26.07
N THR A 193 -71.65 8.83 -24.93
CA THR A 193 -73.10 9.10 -24.78
C THR A 193 -73.58 10.22 -25.71
N ALA A 194 -72.77 11.26 -25.91
CA ALA A 194 -73.03 12.31 -26.90
C ALA A 194 -73.06 11.73 -28.32
N ALA A 195 -72.11 10.85 -28.67
CA ALA A 195 -72.07 10.19 -29.97
C ALA A 195 -73.31 9.31 -30.22
N GLU A 196 -73.75 8.54 -29.23
CA GLU A 196 -75.00 7.76 -29.27
C GLU A 196 -76.23 8.66 -29.49
N THR A 197 -76.30 9.77 -28.75
CA THR A 197 -77.40 10.75 -28.89
C THR A 197 -77.42 11.37 -30.28
N ILE A 198 -76.25 11.76 -30.81
CA ILE A 198 -76.13 12.30 -32.18
C ILE A 198 -76.59 11.26 -33.21
N SER A 199 -76.23 9.98 -33.04
CA SER A 199 -76.67 8.91 -33.93
C SER A 199 -78.20 8.78 -33.92
N SER A 200 -78.82 8.76 -32.73
CA SER A 200 -80.28 8.69 -32.58
C SER A 200 -80.99 9.90 -33.22
N LEU A 201 -80.46 11.11 -33.02
CA LEU A 201 -81.00 12.32 -33.65
C LEU A 201 -80.86 12.30 -35.18
N ARG A 202 -79.75 11.76 -35.70
CA ARG A 202 -79.54 11.59 -37.14
C ARG A 202 -80.60 10.68 -37.74
N ASP A 203 -80.89 9.55 -37.09
CA ASP A 203 -81.93 8.62 -37.54
C ASP A 203 -83.33 9.28 -37.56
N ILE A 204 -83.69 10.01 -36.49
CA ILE A 204 -84.96 10.75 -36.43
C ILE A 204 -85.06 11.80 -37.54
N ASN A 205 -83.97 12.53 -37.81
CA ASN A 205 -83.98 13.54 -38.86
C ASN A 205 -84.16 12.91 -40.24
N THR A 206 -83.48 11.79 -40.52
CA THR A 206 -83.67 11.07 -41.79
C THR A 206 -85.10 10.55 -41.98
N ASP A 207 -85.77 10.08 -40.92
CA ASP A 207 -87.18 9.68 -40.97
C ASP A 207 -88.12 10.88 -41.19
N LYS A 208 -87.84 12.02 -40.55
CA LYS A 208 -88.58 13.27 -40.77
C LYS A 208 -88.43 13.78 -42.19
N ASP A 209 -87.21 13.85 -42.71
CA ASP A 209 -86.91 14.30 -44.07
C ASP A 209 -87.65 13.39 -45.08
N SER A 210 -87.65 12.07 -44.84
CA SER A 210 -88.39 11.09 -45.64
C SER A 210 -89.91 11.33 -45.62
N LYS A 211 -90.49 11.68 -44.46
CA LYS A 211 -91.94 11.97 -44.33
C LYS A 211 -92.32 13.28 -44.99
N GLN A 212 -91.47 14.29 -44.89
CA GLN A 212 -91.70 15.62 -45.46
C GLN A 212 -91.68 15.53 -47.00
N GLN A 213 -90.74 14.78 -47.56
CA GLN A 213 -90.68 14.50 -49.00
C GLN A 213 -91.97 13.81 -49.51
N ARG A 214 -92.53 12.85 -48.75
CA ARG A 214 -93.83 12.23 -49.08
C ARG A 214 -95.00 13.21 -49.05
N GLN A 215 -94.99 14.20 -48.14
CA GLN A 215 -96.04 15.21 -48.06
C GLN A 215 -95.95 16.21 -49.22
N GLU A 216 -94.74 16.63 -49.59
CA GLU A 216 -94.50 17.51 -50.74
C GLU A 216 -94.95 16.86 -52.06
N GLU A 217 -94.71 15.56 -52.24
CA GLU A 217 -95.20 14.79 -53.39
C GLU A 217 -96.74 14.70 -53.45
N GLN A 218 -97.43 14.70 -52.30
CA GLN A 218 -98.90 14.67 -52.23
C GLN A 218 -99.58 16.02 -52.44
N GLN A 219 -98.89 17.14 -52.18
CA GLN A 219 -99.44 18.49 -52.36
C GLN A 219 -99.13 19.09 -53.76
N GLY A 220 -98.19 18.50 -54.50
CA GLY A 220 -97.82 18.94 -55.86
C GLY A 220 -98.56 18.26 -57.01
N SER A 221 -99.55 17.39 -56.74
CA SER A 221 -100.34 16.65 -57.75
C SER A 221 -101.81 17.06 -57.75
#